data_AF-A0A925LDP9-F1
#
_entry.id   AF-A0A925LDP9-F1
#
_cell.length_a   1.000
_cell.length_b   1.000
_cell.length_c   1.000
_cell.angle_alpha   90.00
_cell.angle_beta   90.00
_cell.angle_gamma   90.00
#
_symmetry.space_group_name_H-M   'P 1'
#
loop_
_entity.id
_entity.type
_entity.pdbx_description
1 polymer ?
#
loop_
_entity_poly.entity_id
_entity_poly.type
_entity_poly.pdbx_seq_one_letter_code
_entity_poly.pdbx_strand_id
1 'polypeptide(L)' 'MDQRTNHMKKLLCAVAIALGLTACASPAPSDYAAEKPVLDLQRYFNGNITAHGIFT' A
#
# COMPACT_ATOMS: atom_id res chain seq x y z
N MET A 1 9.72 -39.20 -13.47
CA MET A 1 9.93 -37.75 -13.60
C MET A 1 8.82 -36.99 -12.87
N ASP A 2 8.94 -36.68 -11.57
CA ASP A 2 7.86 -35.99 -10.83
C ASP A 2 8.35 -35.04 -9.71
N GLN A 3 9.41 -35.43 -8.98
CA GLN A 3 9.96 -34.66 -7.84
C GLN A 3 10.44 -33.23 -8.20
N ARG A 4 11.13 -33.06 -9.35
CA ARG A 4 11.67 -31.76 -9.78
C ARG A 4 10.57 -30.73 -10.08
N THR A 5 9.44 -31.20 -10.61
CA THR A 5 8.33 -30.32 -11.01
C THR A 5 7.63 -29.74 -9.79
N ASN A 6 7.52 -30.50 -8.69
CA ASN A 6 6.89 -30.05 -7.45
C ASN A 6 7.76 -29.02 -6.71
N HIS A 7 9.08 -29.21 -6.66
CA HIS A 7 9.99 -28.21 -6.10
C HIS A 7 9.99 -26.88 -6.88
N MET A 8 9.95 -26.95 -8.21
CA MET A 8 9.88 -25.75 -9.06
C MET A 8 8.58 -24.96 -8.84
N LYS A 9 7.44 -25.64 -8.72
CA LYS A 9 6.14 -25.01 -8.40
C LYS A 9 6.16 -24.32 -7.03
N LYS A 10 6.73 -24.97 -6.01
CA LYS A 10 6.86 -24.40 -4.66
C LYS A 10 7.72 -23.13 -4.65
N LEU A 11 8.83 -23.13 -5.38
CA LEU A 11 9.69 -21.95 -5.53
C LEU A 11 8.96 -20.80 -6.24
N LEU A 12 8.24 -21.10 -7.32
CA LEU A 12 7.43 -20.10 -8.03
C LEU A 12 6.36 -19.49 -7.11
N CYS A 13 5.66 -20.31 -6.33
CA CYS A 13 4.68 -19.82 -5.36
C CYS A 13 5.31 -18.96 -4.27
N ALA A 14 6.47 -19.35 -3.71
CA ALA A 14 7.16 -18.57 -2.70
C ALA A 14 7.59 -17.18 -3.22
N VAL A 15 8.10 -17.12 -4.46
CA VAL A 15 8.47 -15.86 -5.10
C VAL A 15 7.24 -14.98 -5.35
N ALA A 16 6.15 -15.56 -5.86
CA ALA A 16 4.90 -14.82 -6.09
C ALA A 16 4.32 -14.23 -4.79
N ILE A 17 4.36 -15.00 -3.69
CA ILE A 17 3.90 -14.52 -2.38
C ILE A 17 4.79 -13.37 -1.88
N ALA A 18 6.12 -13.51 -1.96
CA ALA A 18 7.04 -12.47 -1.52
C ALA A 18 6.85 -11.14 -2.29
N LEU A 19 6.61 -11.22 -3.60
CA LEU A 19 6.31 -10.05 -4.43
C LEU A 19 4.90 -9.48 -4.17
N GLY A 20 3.93 -10.32 -3.84
CA GLY A 20 2.58 -9.89 -3.49
C GLY A 20 2.51 -9.10 -2.18
N LEU A 21 3.38 -9.40 -1.21
CA LEU A 21 3.42 -8.68 0.08
C LEU A 21 3.75 -7.19 -0.10
N THR A 22 4.56 -6.81 -1.09
CA THR A 22 4.89 -5.41 -1.35
C THR A 22 3.76 -4.65 -2.05
N ALA A 23 2.77 -5.35 -2.62
CA ALA A 23 1.65 -4.73 -3.32
C ALA A 23 0.56 -4.19 -2.37
N CYS A 24 0.59 -4.56 -1.08
CA CYS A 24 -0.34 -4.03 -0.07
C CYS A 24 0.18 -2.74 0.59
N ALA A 25 1.23 -2.11 0.05
CA ALA A 25 1.72 -0.83 0.54
C ALA A 25 0.89 0.32 -0.06
N SER A 26 0.42 1.23 0.79
CA SER A 26 -0.14 2.50 0.34
C SER A 26 0.93 3.34 -0.38
N PRO A 27 0.54 4.23 -1.31
CA PRO A 27 1.47 5.19 -1.93
C PRO A 27 2.22 5.99 -0.86
N ALA A 28 3.49 6.27 -1.11
CA ALA A 28 4.25 7.10 -0.20
C ALA A 28 3.77 8.55 -0.31
N PRO A 29 3.68 9.33 0.78
CA PRO A 29 3.32 10.74 0.70
C PRO A 29 4.21 11.55 -0.25
N SER A 30 5.47 11.14 -0.42
CA SER A 30 6.42 11.73 -1.37
C SER A 30 6.01 11.60 -2.83
N ASP A 31 5.22 10.57 -3.17
CA ASP A 31 4.76 10.32 -4.54
C ASP A 31 3.87 11.47 -5.04
N TYR A 32 3.25 12.21 -4.11
CA TYR A 32 2.38 13.36 -4.39
C TYR A 32 3.07 14.72 -4.22
N ALA A 33 4.40 14.76 -4.01
CA ALA A 33 5.09 16.02 -3.71
C ALA A 33 5.02 17.06 -4.85
N ALA A 34 4.87 16.62 -6.09
CA ALA A 34 4.71 17.48 -7.27
C ALA A 34 3.24 17.84 -7.58
N GLU A 35 2.29 17.19 -6.89
CA GLU A 35 0.87 17.34 -7.14
C GLU A 35 0.37 18.70 -6.67
N LYS A 36 -0.59 19.28 -7.41
CA LYS A 36 -1.19 20.57 -7.08
C LYS A 36 -2.70 20.44 -6.89
N PRO A 37 -3.28 21.18 -5.93
CA PRO A 37 -2.65 22.14 -5.03
C PRO A 37 -1.77 21.47 -3.95
N VAL A 38 -0.74 22.18 -3.48
CA VAL A 38 0.14 21.70 -2.40
C VAL A 38 -0.70 21.46 -1.14
N LEU A 39 -0.46 20.33 -0.47
CA LEU A 39 -1.14 19.97 0.77
C LEU A 39 -0.73 20.93 1.90
N ASP A 40 -1.61 21.89 2.19
CA ASP A 40 -1.51 22.79 3.33
C ASP A 40 -2.51 22.35 4.42
N LEU A 41 -2.00 21.66 5.45
CA LEU A 41 -2.81 21.15 6.55
C LEU A 41 -3.52 22.26 7.34
N GLN A 42 -2.90 23.45 7.45
CA GLN A 42 -3.54 24.56 8.15
C GLN A 42 -4.81 25.00 7.43
N ARG A 43 -4.79 24.98 6.09
CA ARG A 43 -5.95 25.31 5.26
C ARG A 43 -6.93 24.15 5.11
N TYR A 44 -6.42 22.93 5.02
CA TYR A 44 -7.21 21.72 4.79
C TYR A 44 -8.33 21.55 5.83
N PHE A 45 -8.05 21.93 7.08
CA PHE A 45 -9.00 21.81 8.19
C PHE A 45 -9.85 23.07 8.45
N ASN A 46 -9.77 24.11 7.62
CA ASN A 46 -10.59 25.32 7.81
C ASN A 46 -12.05 25.18 7.33
N GLY A 47 -12.44 24.01 6.80
CA GLY A 47 -13.80 23.70 6.40
C GLY A 47 -14.66 23.14 7.53
N ASN A 48 -15.90 22.77 7.22
CA ASN A 48 -16.79 22.13 8.18
C ASN A 48 -16.29 20.71 8.48
N ILE A 49 -15.65 20.50 9.64
CA ILE A 49 -15.09 19.18 10.02
C ILE A 49 -16.19 18.30 10.62
N THR A 50 -16.46 17.15 9.99
CA THR A 50 -17.27 16.08 10.59
C THR A 50 -16.36 15.14 11.35
N ALA A 51 -16.35 15.22 12.67
CA ALA A 51 -15.58 14.31 13.50
C ALA A 51 -16.28 12.95 13.58
N HIS A 52 -15.70 11.93 12.94
CA HIS A 52 -16.08 10.54 13.14
C HIS A 52 -15.18 9.94 14.22
N GLY A 53 -15.70 9.86 15.46
CA GLY A 53 -14.97 9.28 16.57
C GLY A 53 -14.69 7.79 16.36
N ILE A 54 -13.50 7.34 16.77
CA ILE A 54 -13.17 5.91 16.90
C ILE A 54 -13.13 5.63 18.40
N PHE A 55 -14.09 4.83 18.88
CA PHE A 55 -14.11 4.32 20.24
C PHE A 55 -13.53 2.90 20.20
N THR A 56 -12.43 2.67 20.90
CA THR A 56 -11.84 1.34 21.11
C THR A 56 -11.72 1.07 22.59
#